data_AF-A0A1Y3NWL8-F1
#
_entry.id   AF-A0A1Y3NWL8-F1
#
_cell.length_a   1.000
_cell.length_b   1.000
_cell.length_c   1.000
_cell.angle_alpha   90.00
_cell.angle_beta   90.00
_cell.angle_gamma   90.00
#
_symmetry.space_group_name_H-M   'P 1'
#
loop_
_entity.id
_entity.type
_entity.pdbx_description
1 polymer ?
#
loop_
_entity_poly.entity_id
_entity_poly.type
_entity_poly.pdbx_seq_one_letter_code
_entity_poly.pdbx_strand_id
1 'polypeptide(L)'
;KYSVLKYQSEKQIEELKQLSKNEYEETINKLNKEIEKSKIQIRELNNEKELLEDKIDKLEIAEVNDERLSNRVYHLEQELERTNKYCSELIQQKDAELERLHDNVKHMDLRIFELSAINSDFKKKIDTMVPKELYHSVLSKLEKCEDELQDLKRFNENMIMQNIQKESLSFRSALQQNGNGSNSEVDWSAISSLCPGINVISYKRNVDKMDINNMISFFIKKINSVNITQNNEEKDNNEKPEQVSFDYFYGLGVQPNIPKYLRYEGKIVNRMLTRRNCIMLINDIWKAKVLYDISKKKESSKKNDKILLPDFLYLYLKKRFGAKKIIAEWGYNIHDACRIFGGQNVICFVFLKILKDEFTESVHYSLINVLNRLKKIFIHYDRAENENEVKGYVSKKVCKQIFKQYWPNKSDEKLDILLKSIEGEQPEEKYNYQYFIYNSYYEYPTVNKILEQEMEERNEYLDGLLNILKSVSHEPKILGTDLLR
;
A
#
# COMPACT_ATOMS: atom_id res chain seq x y z
N LYS A 1 -117.62 -10.42 -61.42
CA LYS A 1 -116.80 -9.23 -61.78
C LYS A 1 -116.05 -8.67 -60.56
N TYR A 2 -116.74 -8.18 -59.52
CA TYR A 2 -116.13 -7.59 -58.31
C TYR A 2 -115.01 -8.44 -57.67
N SER A 3 -115.24 -9.74 -57.40
CA SER A 3 -114.25 -10.62 -56.77
C SER A 3 -112.96 -10.82 -57.57
N VAL A 4 -113.03 -10.72 -58.90
CA VAL A 4 -111.85 -10.83 -59.79
C VAL A 4 -111.01 -9.56 -59.72
N LEU A 5 -111.66 -8.39 -59.75
CA LEU A 5 -111.00 -7.09 -59.56
C LEU A 5 -110.37 -7.00 -58.17
N LYS A 6 -111.07 -7.48 -57.13
CA LYS A 6 -110.52 -7.55 -55.77
C LYS A 6 -109.24 -8.40 -55.74
N TYR A 7 -109.29 -9.65 -56.22
CA TYR A 7 -108.12 -10.53 -56.26
C TYR A 7 -106.94 -9.94 -57.07
N GLN A 8 -107.23 -9.27 -58.18
CA GLN A 8 -106.21 -8.56 -58.97
C GLN A 8 -105.58 -7.40 -58.19
N SER A 9 -106.36 -6.60 -57.47
CA SER A 9 -105.85 -5.51 -56.62
C SER A 9 -105.05 -6.03 -55.42
N GLU A 10 -105.49 -7.11 -54.76
CA GLU A 10 -104.77 -7.73 -53.65
C GLU A 10 -103.42 -8.29 -54.12
N LYS A 11 -103.39 -8.95 -55.29
CA LYS A 11 -102.14 -9.41 -55.91
C LYS A 11 -101.18 -8.25 -56.23
N GLN A 12 -101.68 -7.17 -56.83
CA GLN A 12 -100.85 -5.99 -57.14
C GLN A 12 -100.29 -5.31 -55.89
N ILE A 13 -101.07 -5.25 -54.81
CA ILE A 13 -100.62 -4.75 -53.50
C ILE A 13 -99.50 -5.64 -52.94
N GLU A 14 -99.62 -6.96 -53.06
CA GLU A 14 -98.60 -7.90 -52.58
C GLU A 14 -97.30 -7.83 -53.40
N GLU A 15 -97.40 -7.69 -54.73
CA GLU A 15 -96.26 -7.48 -55.64
C GLU A 15 -95.54 -6.15 -55.32
N LEU A 16 -96.27 -5.06 -55.05
CA LEU A 16 -95.70 -3.77 -54.66
C LEU A 16 -95.04 -3.81 -53.27
N LYS A 17 -95.63 -4.51 -52.29
CA LYS A 17 -94.98 -4.75 -50.98
C LYS A 17 -93.67 -5.50 -51.15
N GLN A 18 -93.64 -6.54 -51.98
CA GLN A 18 -92.45 -7.37 -52.17
C GLN A 18 -91.33 -6.60 -52.89
N LEU A 19 -91.66 -5.78 -53.90
CA LEU A 19 -90.71 -4.86 -54.53
C LEU A 19 -90.12 -3.87 -53.52
N SER A 20 -90.97 -3.15 -52.79
CA SER A 20 -90.53 -2.17 -51.78
C SER A 20 -89.68 -2.82 -50.68
N LYS A 21 -90.05 -4.03 -50.23
CA LYS A 21 -89.24 -4.82 -49.28
C LYS A 21 -87.84 -5.14 -49.85
N ASN A 22 -87.76 -5.59 -51.10
CA ASN A 22 -86.48 -5.90 -51.74
C ASN A 22 -85.58 -4.65 -51.86
N GLU A 23 -86.15 -3.49 -52.18
CA GLU A 23 -85.42 -2.20 -52.24
C GLU A 23 -84.84 -1.79 -50.88
N TYR A 24 -85.61 -1.97 -49.80
CA TYR A 24 -85.12 -1.75 -48.43
C TYR A 24 -84.04 -2.77 -48.04
N GLU A 25 -84.20 -4.05 -48.36
CA GLU A 25 -83.18 -5.08 -48.09
C GLU A 25 -81.88 -4.81 -48.87
N GLU A 26 -81.94 -4.36 -50.12
CA GLU A 26 -80.77 -3.90 -50.87
C GLU A 26 -80.09 -2.70 -50.20
N THR A 27 -80.87 -1.73 -49.73
CA THR A 27 -80.35 -0.50 -49.10
C THR A 27 -79.68 -0.81 -47.76
N ILE A 28 -80.29 -1.67 -46.93
CA ILE A 28 -79.70 -2.18 -45.70
C ILE A 28 -78.39 -2.96 -45.99
N ASN A 29 -78.36 -3.78 -47.04
CA ASN A 29 -77.16 -4.52 -47.44
C ASN A 29 -76.04 -3.62 -47.98
N LYS A 30 -76.35 -2.45 -48.54
CA LYS A 30 -75.35 -1.43 -48.94
C LYS A 30 -74.78 -0.73 -47.70
N LEU A 31 -75.64 -0.23 -46.82
CA LEU A 31 -75.25 0.42 -45.56
C LEU A 31 -74.42 -0.50 -44.65
N ASN A 32 -74.79 -1.77 -44.51
CA ASN A 32 -74.03 -2.74 -43.71
C ASN A 32 -72.60 -2.94 -44.26
N LYS A 33 -72.41 -2.94 -45.58
CA LYS A 33 -71.07 -3.04 -46.20
C LYS A 33 -70.24 -1.77 -45.99
N GLU A 34 -70.86 -0.61 -45.88
CA GLU A 34 -70.17 0.64 -45.54
C GLU A 34 -69.80 0.69 -44.06
N ILE A 35 -70.70 0.27 -43.17
CA ILE A 35 -70.44 0.13 -41.73
C ILE A 35 -69.25 -0.81 -41.46
N GLU A 36 -69.17 -1.97 -42.12
CA GLU A 36 -68.02 -2.88 -41.94
C GLU A 36 -66.71 -2.31 -42.50
N LYS A 37 -66.73 -1.54 -43.60
CA LYS A 37 -65.54 -0.81 -44.06
C LYS A 37 -65.07 0.21 -43.03
N SER A 38 -65.97 1.02 -42.49
CA SER A 38 -65.65 2.00 -41.44
C SER A 38 -65.12 1.33 -40.17
N LYS A 39 -65.66 0.16 -39.77
CA LYS A 39 -65.13 -0.65 -38.65
C LYS A 39 -63.75 -1.24 -38.91
N ILE A 40 -63.34 -1.46 -40.16
CA ILE A 40 -61.97 -1.86 -40.50
C ILE A 40 -61.05 -0.62 -40.35
N GLN A 41 -61.41 0.48 -41.00
CA GLN A 41 -60.62 1.71 -40.97
C GLN A 41 -60.43 2.30 -39.56
N ILE A 42 -61.44 2.21 -38.68
CA ILE A 42 -61.32 2.61 -37.27
C ILE A 42 -60.31 1.73 -36.51
N ARG A 43 -60.22 0.42 -36.82
CA ARG A 43 -59.21 -0.46 -36.20
C ARG A 43 -57.80 -0.14 -36.70
N GLU A 44 -57.65 0.15 -37.99
CA GLU A 44 -56.36 0.57 -38.57
C GLU A 44 -55.87 1.86 -37.91
N LEU A 45 -56.72 2.89 -37.82
CA LEU A 45 -56.41 4.16 -37.14
C LEU A 45 -56.11 4.01 -35.64
N ASN A 46 -56.79 3.10 -34.94
CA ASN A 46 -56.49 2.82 -33.53
C ASN A 46 -55.10 2.16 -33.35
N ASN A 47 -54.72 1.24 -34.24
CA ASN A 47 -53.40 0.61 -34.22
C ASN A 47 -52.28 1.64 -34.54
N GLU A 48 -52.53 2.56 -35.48
CA GLU A 48 -51.60 3.67 -35.77
C GLU A 48 -51.47 4.63 -34.58
N LYS A 49 -52.58 4.93 -33.89
CA LYS A 49 -52.58 5.74 -32.67
C LYS A 49 -51.75 5.10 -31.55
N GLU A 50 -51.96 3.81 -31.27
CA GLU A 50 -51.21 3.07 -30.26
C GLU A 50 -49.69 3.10 -30.56
N LEU A 51 -49.30 2.92 -31.81
CA LEU A 51 -47.90 2.96 -32.25
C LEU A 51 -47.28 4.38 -32.19
N LEU A 52 -48.10 5.43 -32.26
CA LEU A 52 -47.66 6.82 -32.06
C LEU A 52 -47.53 7.19 -30.57
N GLU A 53 -48.46 6.75 -29.72
CA GLU A 53 -48.35 6.91 -28.26
C GLU A 53 -47.10 6.18 -27.73
N ASP A 54 -46.91 4.92 -28.13
CA ASP A 54 -45.73 4.11 -27.84
C ASP A 54 -44.41 4.75 -28.37
N LYS A 55 -44.49 5.71 -29.31
CA LYS A 55 -43.34 6.48 -29.79
C LYS A 55 -43.12 7.79 -29.02
N ILE A 56 -44.18 8.43 -28.52
CA ILE A 56 -44.10 9.63 -27.67
C ILE A 56 -43.44 9.27 -26.33
N ASP A 57 -43.90 8.22 -25.66
CA ASP A 57 -43.30 7.69 -24.43
C ASP A 57 -41.77 7.48 -24.55
N LYS A 58 -41.33 6.94 -25.70
CA LYS A 58 -39.91 6.69 -25.98
C LYS A 58 -39.09 7.98 -26.20
N LEU A 59 -39.72 9.08 -26.60
CA LEU A 59 -39.09 10.39 -26.74
C LEU A 59 -39.04 11.14 -25.41
N GLU A 60 -40.12 11.14 -24.63
CA GLU A 60 -40.14 11.73 -23.27
C GLU A 60 -39.11 11.04 -22.35
N ILE A 61 -39.02 9.70 -22.42
CA ILE A 61 -37.98 8.94 -21.72
C ILE A 61 -36.57 9.31 -22.22
N ALA A 62 -36.39 9.70 -23.48
CA ALA A 62 -35.09 10.14 -23.98
C ALA A 62 -34.72 11.54 -23.44
N GLU A 63 -35.66 12.49 -23.47
CA GLU A 63 -35.48 13.87 -23.00
C GLU A 63 -35.16 13.92 -21.49
N VAL A 64 -35.92 13.20 -20.65
CA VAL A 64 -35.65 13.06 -19.21
C VAL A 64 -34.31 12.38 -18.90
N ASN A 65 -33.78 11.56 -19.83
CA ASN A 65 -32.45 10.99 -19.67
C ASN A 65 -31.34 11.95 -20.11
N ASP A 66 -31.58 12.84 -21.07
CA ASP A 66 -30.61 13.83 -21.55
C ASP A 66 -30.45 14.99 -20.56
N GLU A 67 -31.55 15.51 -19.99
CA GLU A 67 -31.51 16.48 -18.88
C GLU A 67 -30.73 15.91 -17.69
N ARG A 68 -30.99 14.64 -17.34
CA ARG A 68 -30.24 13.93 -16.29
C ARG A 68 -28.76 13.75 -16.64
N LEU A 69 -28.42 13.58 -17.92
CA LEU A 69 -27.03 13.49 -18.38
C LEU A 69 -26.33 14.85 -18.22
N SER A 70 -26.98 15.92 -18.68
CA SER A 70 -26.52 17.31 -18.58
C SER A 70 -26.26 17.71 -17.13
N ASN A 71 -27.22 17.46 -16.23
CA ASN A 71 -27.05 17.69 -14.79
C ASN A 71 -25.87 16.88 -14.18
N ARG A 72 -25.62 15.64 -14.64
CA ARG A 72 -24.44 14.90 -14.17
C ARG A 72 -23.13 15.40 -14.77
N VAL A 73 -23.12 15.89 -16.02
CA VAL A 73 -21.95 16.56 -16.63
C VAL A 73 -21.59 17.82 -15.83
N TYR A 74 -22.55 18.70 -15.57
CA TYR A 74 -22.34 19.91 -14.77
C TYR A 74 -21.75 19.62 -13.38
N HIS A 75 -22.26 18.59 -12.69
CA HIS A 75 -21.68 18.15 -11.41
C HIS A 75 -20.25 17.59 -11.56
N LEU A 76 -19.96 16.84 -12.63
CA LEU A 76 -18.61 16.33 -12.90
C LEU A 76 -17.62 17.45 -13.24
N GLU A 77 -18.05 18.49 -13.95
CA GLU A 77 -17.25 19.69 -14.24
C GLU A 77 -16.95 20.46 -12.95
N GLN A 78 -17.92 20.61 -12.05
CA GLN A 78 -17.69 21.23 -10.74
C GLN A 78 -16.80 20.38 -9.81
N GLU A 79 -16.86 19.05 -9.88
CA GLU A 79 -15.92 18.13 -9.21
C GLU A 79 -14.50 18.25 -9.80
N LEU A 80 -14.39 18.37 -11.13
CA LEU A 80 -13.13 18.55 -11.86
C LEU A 80 -12.47 19.91 -11.53
N GLU A 81 -13.22 21.00 -11.49
CA GLU A 81 -12.67 22.33 -11.17
C GLU A 81 -12.17 22.41 -9.72
N ARG A 82 -12.93 21.86 -8.76
CA ARG A 82 -12.49 21.77 -7.35
C ARG A 82 -11.20 20.95 -7.20
N THR A 83 -11.10 19.82 -7.90
CA THR A 83 -9.91 18.96 -7.83
C THR A 83 -8.71 19.57 -8.56
N ASN A 84 -8.91 20.20 -9.72
CA ASN A 84 -7.87 20.96 -10.42
C ASN A 84 -7.33 22.09 -9.53
N LYS A 85 -8.19 22.88 -8.87
CA LYS A 85 -7.76 23.94 -7.95
C LYS A 85 -6.93 23.38 -6.79
N TYR A 86 -7.39 22.32 -6.13
CA TYR A 86 -6.64 21.65 -5.06
C TYR A 86 -5.27 21.14 -5.53
N CYS A 87 -5.20 20.53 -6.73
CA CYS A 87 -3.93 20.10 -7.31
C CYS A 87 -3.01 21.28 -7.64
N SER A 88 -3.53 22.42 -8.14
CA SER A 88 -2.73 23.62 -8.37
C SER A 88 -2.15 24.21 -7.08
N GLU A 89 -2.95 24.28 -6.01
CA GLU A 89 -2.51 24.73 -4.69
C GLU A 89 -1.44 23.80 -4.11
N LEU A 90 -1.59 22.48 -4.27
CA LEU A 90 -0.61 21.49 -3.82
C LEU A 90 0.70 21.54 -4.62
N ILE A 91 0.65 21.80 -5.94
CA ILE A 91 1.83 22.01 -6.78
C ILE A 91 2.60 23.25 -6.31
N GLN A 92 1.92 24.39 -6.13
CA GLN A 92 2.55 25.62 -5.62
C GLN A 92 3.23 25.43 -4.26
N GLN A 93 2.63 24.66 -3.35
CA GLN A 93 3.25 24.31 -2.07
C GLN A 93 4.53 23.46 -2.25
N LYS A 94 4.55 22.54 -3.22
CA LYS A 94 5.71 21.67 -3.48
C LYS A 94 6.82 22.39 -4.23
N ASP A 95 6.50 23.29 -5.14
CA ASP A 95 7.49 24.14 -5.82
C ASP A 95 8.19 25.07 -4.81
N ALA A 96 7.44 25.68 -3.88
CA ALA A 96 8.00 26.50 -2.80
C ALA A 96 8.81 25.70 -1.76
N GLU A 97 8.56 24.39 -1.61
CA GLU A 97 9.38 23.49 -0.81
C GLU A 97 10.68 23.11 -1.53
N LEU A 98 10.62 22.84 -2.83
CA LEU A 98 11.77 22.56 -3.68
C LEU A 98 12.73 23.76 -3.78
N GLU A 99 12.19 24.99 -3.91
CA GLU A 99 13.00 26.21 -3.95
C GLU A 99 13.82 26.40 -2.66
N ARG A 100 13.18 26.20 -1.49
CA ARG A 100 13.87 26.21 -0.18
C ARG A 100 14.92 25.10 -0.06
N LEU A 101 14.67 23.92 -0.64
CA LEU A 101 15.65 22.83 -0.64
C LEU A 101 16.84 23.16 -1.55
N HIS A 102 16.63 23.77 -2.71
CA HIS A 102 17.71 24.24 -3.59
C HIS A 102 18.58 25.32 -2.92
N ASP A 103 17.99 26.31 -2.25
CA ASP A 103 18.76 27.32 -1.51
C ASP A 103 19.54 26.71 -0.34
N ASN A 104 18.97 25.72 0.38
CA ASN A 104 19.70 24.98 1.40
C ASN A 104 20.89 24.19 0.84
N VAL A 105 20.72 23.48 -0.29
CA VAL A 105 21.82 22.74 -0.97
C VAL A 105 22.92 23.71 -1.39
N LYS A 106 22.57 24.82 -2.04
CA LYS A 106 23.49 25.90 -2.43
C LYS A 106 24.26 26.49 -1.24
N HIS A 107 23.62 26.61 -0.07
CA HIS A 107 24.29 27.01 1.17
C HIS A 107 25.26 25.94 1.69
N MET A 108 24.92 24.64 1.56
CA MET A 108 25.83 23.54 1.90
C MET A 108 27.02 23.47 0.93
N ASP A 109 26.82 23.66 -0.37
CA ASP A 109 27.89 23.67 -1.37
C ASP A 109 28.92 24.79 -1.10
N LEU A 110 28.45 25.99 -0.76
CA LEU A 110 29.31 27.09 -0.32
C LEU A 110 30.10 26.71 0.95
N ARG A 111 29.47 26.05 1.93
CA ARG A 111 30.13 25.61 3.16
C ARG A 111 31.13 24.47 2.91
N ILE A 112 30.85 23.57 1.97
CA ILE A 112 31.77 22.52 1.54
C ILE A 112 32.99 23.17 0.87
N PHE A 113 32.80 24.18 0.02
CA PHE A 113 33.89 24.93 -0.61
C PHE A 113 34.80 25.62 0.41
N GLU A 114 34.24 26.32 1.41
CA GLU A 114 34.99 26.89 2.53
C GLU A 114 35.84 25.84 3.28
N LEU A 115 35.21 24.72 3.66
CA LEU A 115 35.89 23.65 4.39
C LEU A 115 36.96 22.95 3.54
N SER A 116 36.75 22.83 2.23
CA SER A 116 37.74 22.31 1.27
C SER A 116 38.94 23.25 1.13
N ALA A 117 38.74 24.57 1.10
CA ALA A 117 39.83 25.54 1.10
C ALA A 117 40.64 25.47 2.41
N ILE A 118 39.97 25.45 3.55
CA ILE A 118 40.59 25.30 4.88
C ILE A 118 41.39 23.99 4.98
N ASN A 119 40.84 22.88 4.49
CA ASN A 119 41.56 21.59 4.46
C ASN A 119 42.75 21.60 3.48
N SER A 120 42.69 22.35 2.37
CA SER A 120 43.84 22.55 1.48
C SER A 120 44.98 23.27 2.20
N ASP A 121 44.68 24.34 2.95
CA ASP A 121 45.69 25.09 3.69
C ASP A 121 46.23 24.35 4.92
N PHE A 122 45.40 23.55 5.61
CA PHE A 122 45.90 22.62 6.62
C PHE A 122 46.81 21.55 6.02
N LYS A 123 46.48 21.02 4.84
CA LYS A 123 47.33 20.02 4.16
C LYS A 123 48.68 20.63 3.78
N LYS A 124 48.71 21.81 3.15
CA LYS A 124 49.97 22.56 2.88
C LYS A 124 50.80 22.76 4.15
N LYS A 125 50.17 23.12 5.27
CA LYS A 125 50.87 23.28 6.56
C LYS A 125 51.47 21.96 7.05
N ILE A 126 50.73 20.85 6.98
CA ILE A 126 51.22 19.51 7.33
C ILE A 126 52.39 19.11 6.42
N ASP A 127 52.28 19.35 5.11
CA ASP A 127 53.34 19.06 4.12
C ASP A 127 54.62 19.89 4.38
N THR A 128 54.53 21.02 5.09
CA THR A 128 55.68 21.83 5.55
C THR A 128 56.19 21.52 6.96
N MET A 129 55.52 20.64 7.72
CA MET A 129 55.95 20.27 9.07
C MET A 129 57.01 19.15 9.05
N VAL A 130 57.90 19.15 10.04
CA VAL A 130 58.90 18.09 10.21
C VAL A 130 58.20 16.77 10.60
N PRO A 131 58.44 15.66 9.87
CA PRO A 131 57.91 14.35 10.25
C PRO A 131 58.29 13.95 11.67
N LYS A 132 57.36 13.34 12.42
CA LYS A 132 57.58 12.97 13.83
C LYS A 132 58.75 12.02 14.00
N GLU A 133 58.97 11.17 13.01
CA GLU A 133 60.02 10.15 12.95
C GLU A 133 61.40 10.83 12.89
N LEU A 134 61.53 11.92 12.14
CA LEU A 134 62.75 12.75 12.11
C LEU A 134 62.93 13.52 13.41
N TYR A 135 61.86 14.09 13.97
CA TYR A 135 61.91 14.78 15.27
C TYR A 135 62.36 13.84 16.41
N HIS A 136 61.77 12.65 16.52
CA HIS A 136 62.17 11.63 17.49
C HIS A 136 63.58 11.08 17.23
N SER A 137 64.01 10.95 15.96
CA SER A 137 65.40 10.58 15.63
C SER A 137 66.41 11.64 16.05
N VAL A 138 66.08 12.93 15.94
CA VAL A 138 66.93 14.03 16.43
C VAL A 138 66.95 14.06 17.96
N LEU A 139 65.81 13.88 18.63
CA LEU A 139 65.77 13.79 20.10
C LEU A 139 66.62 12.63 20.64
N SER A 140 66.51 11.42 20.09
CA SER A 140 67.31 10.27 20.54
C SER A 140 68.80 10.39 20.22
N LYS A 141 69.19 11.27 19.27
CA LYS A 141 70.59 11.65 19.05
C LYS A 141 71.05 12.70 20.07
N LEU A 142 70.21 13.68 20.39
CA LEU A 142 70.48 14.69 21.41
C LEU A 142 70.71 14.03 22.78
N GLU A 143 69.79 13.16 23.20
CA GLU A 143 69.85 12.35 24.42
C GLU A 143 71.19 11.60 24.55
N LYS A 144 71.63 10.92 23.49
CA LYS A 144 72.95 10.25 23.45
C LYS A 144 74.12 11.21 23.52
N CYS A 145 74.05 12.36 22.87
CA CYS A 145 75.10 13.38 22.99
C CYS A 145 75.13 14.02 24.39
N GLU A 146 73.99 14.10 25.08
CA GLU A 146 73.92 14.56 26.47
C GLU A 146 74.49 13.52 27.45
N ASP A 147 74.22 12.23 27.24
CA ASP A 147 74.86 11.10 27.94
C ASP A 147 76.39 11.10 27.74
N GLU A 148 76.86 11.14 26.48
CA GLU A 148 78.29 11.19 26.14
C GLU A 148 78.99 12.40 26.77
N LEU A 149 78.33 13.57 26.80
CA LEU A 149 78.85 14.78 27.43
C LEU A 149 78.82 14.68 28.96
N GLN A 150 77.86 13.97 29.56
CA GLN A 150 77.84 13.68 31.00
C GLN A 150 78.96 12.70 31.40
N ASP A 151 79.24 11.67 30.61
CA ASP A 151 80.35 10.76 30.88
C ASP A 151 81.72 11.39 30.60
N LEU A 152 81.85 12.28 29.61
CA LEU A 152 83.05 13.11 29.43
C LEU A 152 83.26 14.08 30.61
N LYS A 153 82.19 14.66 31.18
CA LYS A 153 82.27 15.45 32.42
C LYS A 153 82.76 14.59 33.58
N ARG A 154 82.14 13.43 33.83
CA ARG A 154 82.57 12.47 34.88
C ARG A 154 84.02 12.03 34.69
N PHE A 155 84.47 11.79 33.45
CA PHE A 155 85.86 11.42 33.16
C PHE A 155 86.82 12.56 33.45
N ASN A 156 86.49 13.79 33.07
CA ASN A 156 87.28 14.98 33.37
C ASN A 156 87.31 15.29 34.87
N GLU A 157 86.18 15.19 35.56
CA GLU A 157 86.06 15.29 37.01
C GLU A 157 86.92 14.23 37.72
N ASN A 158 86.90 12.99 37.25
CA ASN A 158 87.77 11.92 37.77
C ASN A 158 89.26 12.18 37.48
N MET A 159 89.63 12.73 36.33
CA MET A 159 91.01 13.13 36.03
C MET A 159 91.48 14.30 36.90
N ILE A 160 90.63 15.30 37.12
CA ILE A 160 90.87 16.41 38.05
C ILE A 160 91.02 15.87 39.47
N MET A 161 90.13 14.99 39.92
CA MET A 161 90.21 14.35 41.24
C MET A 161 91.46 13.47 41.39
N GLN A 162 91.90 12.74 40.35
CA GLN A 162 93.15 11.98 40.40
C GLN A 162 94.39 12.90 40.44
N ASN A 163 94.36 14.05 39.76
CA ASN A 163 95.45 15.01 39.83
C ASN A 163 95.48 15.71 41.19
N ILE A 164 94.33 16.15 41.72
CA ILE A 164 94.20 16.63 43.11
C ILE A 164 94.62 15.54 44.10
N GLN A 165 94.37 14.26 43.84
CA GLN A 165 94.82 13.16 44.69
C GLN A 165 96.34 12.94 44.61
N LYS A 166 96.97 13.08 43.44
CA LYS A 166 98.45 13.04 43.29
C LYS A 166 99.12 14.26 43.93
N GLU A 167 98.60 15.46 43.69
CA GLU A 167 99.09 16.69 44.30
C GLU A 167 98.88 16.68 45.81
N SER A 168 97.72 16.26 46.31
CA SER A 168 97.48 16.15 47.75
C SER A 168 98.25 15.00 48.40
N LEU A 169 98.55 13.90 47.69
CA LEU A 169 99.52 12.90 48.18
C LEU A 169 100.93 13.50 48.27
N SER A 170 101.38 14.25 47.27
CA SER A 170 102.65 14.99 47.31
C SER A 170 102.67 16.00 48.47
N PHE A 171 101.61 16.78 48.64
CA PHE A 171 101.43 17.73 49.74
C PHE A 171 101.36 17.02 51.10
N ARG A 172 100.78 15.82 51.19
CA ARG A 172 100.66 15.04 52.42
C ARG A 172 101.99 14.36 52.78
N SER A 173 102.81 13.98 51.80
CA SER A 173 104.20 13.61 52.02
C SER A 173 105.05 14.80 52.48
N ALA A 174 104.81 16.01 51.94
CA ALA A 174 105.46 17.24 52.41
C ALA A 174 105.00 17.64 53.84
N LEU A 175 103.71 17.50 54.16
CA LEU A 175 103.15 17.73 55.49
C LEU A 175 103.52 16.63 56.51
N GLN A 176 103.90 15.43 56.07
CA GLN A 176 104.54 14.45 56.95
C GLN A 176 106.00 14.81 57.28
N GLN A 177 106.63 15.76 56.57
CA GLN A 177 107.92 16.33 56.92
C GLN A 177 107.83 17.63 57.74
N ASN A 178 106.67 18.30 57.76
CA ASN A 178 106.40 19.52 58.55
C ASN A 178 105.10 19.36 59.37
N GLY A 179 105.24 18.99 60.64
CA GLY A 179 104.12 18.52 61.47
C GLY A 179 103.20 19.56 62.09
N ASN A 180 102.23 19.05 62.84
CA ASN A 180 101.25 19.73 63.71
C ASN A 180 100.22 20.66 63.01
N GLY A 181 99.01 20.12 62.81
CA GLY A 181 97.79 20.89 62.54
C GLY A 181 96.59 20.23 63.24
N SER A 182 96.17 20.78 64.38
CA SER A 182 95.09 20.27 65.23
C SER A 182 93.72 20.88 64.89
N ASN A 183 92.66 20.17 65.27
CA ASN A 183 91.24 20.59 65.38
C ASN A 183 90.83 21.97 64.84
N SER A 184 89.91 22.00 63.89
CA SER A 184 89.13 23.19 63.54
C SER A 184 87.66 22.99 63.91
N GLU A 185 87.10 23.92 64.68
CA GLU A 185 85.69 23.92 65.07
C GLU A 185 84.82 24.59 63.99
N VAL A 186 83.52 24.29 63.98
CA VAL A 186 82.58 24.87 63.00
C VAL A 186 82.21 26.29 63.39
N ASP A 187 82.55 27.26 62.52
CA ASP A 187 82.15 28.66 62.72
C ASP A 187 80.66 28.88 62.44
N TRP A 188 79.87 28.70 63.50
CA TRP A 188 78.44 28.97 63.52
C TRP A 188 78.06 30.44 63.27
N SER A 189 79.00 31.40 63.36
CA SER A 189 78.70 32.82 63.10
C SER A 189 78.46 33.08 61.61
N ALA A 190 79.28 32.49 60.74
CA ALA A 190 79.15 32.59 59.28
C ALA A 190 77.83 31.98 58.77
N ILE A 191 77.39 30.86 59.35
CA ILE A 191 76.12 30.22 58.96
C ILE A 191 74.92 31.11 59.30
N SER A 192 75.01 31.89 60.39
CA SER A 192 73.92 32.79 60.81
C SER A 192 73.81 34.07 59.98
N SER A 193 74.83 34.46 59.21
CA SER A 193 74.76 35.62 58.31
C SER A 193 74.21 35.27 56.92
N LEU A 194 74.40 34.03 56.48
CA LEU A 194 74.02 33.56 55.14
C LEU A 194 72.53 33.18 55.01
N CYS A 195 71.84 32.82 56.10
CA CYS A 195 70.48 32.30 56.08
C CYS A 195 69.51 33.01 57.06
N PRO A 196 69.04 34.23 56.75
CA PRO A 196 68.07 34.95 57.59
C PRO A 196 66.76 34.17 57.78
N GLY A 197 66.26 34.11 59.01
CA GLY A 197 64.96 33.51 59.34
C GLY A 197 64.99 32.02 59.71
N ILE A 198 66.11 31.31 59.56
CA ILE A 198 66.26 29.94 60.08
C ILE A 198 66.59 29.98 61.58
N ASN A 199 65.92 29.16 62.39
CA ASN A 199 66.20 29.04 63.82
C ASN A 199 67.50 28.25 64.05
N VAL A 200 68.66 28.91 63.90
CA VAL A 200 70.00 28.31 64.04
C VAL A 200 70.17 27.60 65.39
N ILE A 201 69.56 28.12 66.47
CA ILE A 201 69.63 27.56 67.82
C ILE A 201 69.04 26.14 67.85
N SER A 202 67.94 25.87 67.13
CA SER A 202 67.31 24.55 67.12
C SER A 202 68.11 23.50 66.33
N TYR A 203 68.88 23.92 65.32
CA TYR A 203 69.78 23.02 64.59
C TYR A 203 71.09 22.79 65.36
N LYS A 204 71.74 23.86 65.84
CA LYS A 204 72.99 23.77 66.62
C LYS A 204 72.88 22.80 67.80
N ARG A 205 71.77 22.87 68.55
CA ARG A 205 71.51 22.01 69.71
C ARG A 205 71.40 20.51 69.39
N ASN A 206 71.07 20.16 68.15
CA ASN A 206 71.01 18.77 67.67
C ASN A 206 72.32 18.31 67.03
N VAL A 207 73.22 19.25 66.69
CA VAL A 207 74.38 19.03 65.82
C VAL A 207 75.71 19.10 66.57
N ASP A 208 75.86 19.96 67.60
CA ASP A 208 77.07 20.10 68.44
C ASP A 208 77.51 18.82 69.20
N LYS A 209 76.78 17.70 69.03
CA LYS A 209 77.09 16.37 69.61
C LYS A 209 77.15 15.24 68.59
N MET A 210 77.07 15.54 67.30
CA MET A 210 77.17 14.54 66.22
C MET A 210 78.54 14.58 65.56
N ASP A 211 78.99 13.44 65.02
CA ASP A 211 80.04 13.48 64.01
C ASP A 211 79.52 14.05 62.67
N ILE A 212 80.47 14.37 61.79
CA ILE A 212 80.24 15.04 60.51
C ILE A 212 79.32 14.23 59.57
N ASN A 213 79.34 12.89 59.62
CA ASN A 213 78.55 12.04 58.73
C ASN A 213 77.10 11.91 59.20
N ASN A 214 76.90 11.81 60.52
CA ASN A 214 75.57 11.80 61.13
C ASN A 214 74.83 13.14 60.92
N MET A 215 75.56 14.26 60.96
CA MET A 215 75.04 15.60 60.67
C MET A 215 74.44 15.71 59.25
N ILE A 216 75.13 15.18 58.23
CA ILE A 216 74.68 15.21 56.82
C ILE A 216 73.41 14.39 56.62
N SER A 217 73.35 13.21 57.24
CA SER A 217 72.25 12.25 57.08
C SER A 217 70.89 12.77 57.59
N PHE A 218 70.90 13.71 58.55
CA PHE A 218 69.71 14.33 59.12
C PHE A 218 68.92 15.18 58.11
N PHE A 219 69.60 15.94 57.24
CA PHE A 219 68.94 16.88 56.34
C PHE A 219 68.24 16.19 55.15
N ILE A 220 68.83 15.11 54.62
CA ILE A 220 68.33 14.41 53.42
C ILE A 220 66.93 13.82 53.64
N LYS A 221 66.65 13.23 54.81
CA LYS A 221 65.36 12.59 55.12
C LYS A 221 64.16 13.54 55.10
N LYS A 222 64.38 14.86 55.22
CA LYS A 222 63.31 15.86 55.39
C LYS A 222 62.65 16.32 54.08
N ILE A 223 63.16 15.87 52.93
CA ILE A 223 62.78 16.38 51.59
C ILE A 223 61.69 15.52 50.91
N ASN A 224 61.57 14.23 51.26
CA ASN A 224 60.99 13.21 50.37
C ASN A 224 59.51 12.81 50.66
N SER A 225 58.72 13.56 51.43
CA SER A 225 57.49 13.05 52.07
C SER A 225 56.19 13.81 51.74
N VAL A 226 55.84 14.00 50.45
CA VAL A 226 54.76 14.95 50.06
C VAL A 226 53.63 14.44 49.13
N ASN A 227 53.79 13.39 48.30
CA ASN A 227 52.84 13.11 47.19
C ASN A 227 52.28 11.66 47.10
N ILE A 228 51.01 11.51 46.65
CA ILE A 228 50.35 10.43 45.83
C ILE A 228 48.98 9.92 46.35
N THR A 229 47.94 9.94 45.48
CA THR A 229 46.57 9.28 45.52
C THR A 229 45.78 9.70 44.24
N GLN A 230 44.69 9.10 43.70
CA GLN A 230 43.98 7.79 43.75
C GLN A 230 43.05 7.64 42.48
N ASN A 231 42.09 6.68 42.40
CA ASN A 231 41.00 6.40 41.38
C ASN A 231 41.15 5.08 40.58
N ASN A 232 40.17 4.43 39.89
CA ASN A 232 38.68 4.28 39.95
C ASN A 232 38.23 3.10 39.01
N GLU A 233 36.94 2.68 39.00
CA GLU A 233 36.44 1.42 38.38
C GLU A 233 35.03 1.47 37.68
N GLU A 234 34.78 0.54 36.72
CA GLU A 234 33.49 -0.10 36.24
C GLU A 234 32.31 0.75 35.61
N LYS A 235 31.24 0.23 34.91
CA LYS A 235 30.74 -1.11 34.46
C LYS A 235 29.72 -1.08 33.25
N ASP A 236 29.48 -2.26 32.61
CA ASP A 236 28.23 -2.95 32.08
C ASP A 236 26.86 -2.25 31.77
N ASN A 237 25.84 -2.81 31.06
CA ASN A 237 25.65 -3.81 29.94
C ASN A 237 24.11 -3.96 29.53
N ASN A 238 23.73 -5.04 28.77
CA ASN A 238 22.35 -5.59 28.46
C ASN A 238 21.56 -5.00 27.23
N GLU A 239 20.55 -5.63 26.57
CA GLU A 239 19.76 -6.89 26.73
C GLU A 239 19.14 -7.48 25.40
N LYS A 240 18.16 -8.44 25.46
CA LYS A 240 17.52 -9.24 24.34
C LYS A 240 16.12 -9.81 24.80
N PRO A 241 15.27 -10.58 24.03
CA PRO A 241 15.23 -11.02 22.62
C PRO A 241 13.83 -10.87 21.91
N GLU A 242 13.18 -11.95 21.41
CA GLU A 242 12.49 -11.98 20.08
C GLU A 242 11.28 -12.98 19.97
N GLN A 243 10.41 -12.88 18.94
CA GLN A 243 9.32 -13.83 18.57
C GLN A 243 9.19 -14.01 17.03
N VAL A 244 8.55 -15.10 16.56
CA VAL A 244 8.70 -15.64 15.17
C VAL A 244 7.39 -15.71 14.36
N SER A 245 7.49 -15.44 13.04
CA SER A 245 6.44 -15.52 12.00
C SER A 245 6.87 -16.42 10.82
N PHE A 246 5.92 -16.81 9.94
CA PHE A 246 6.17 -17.49 8.66
C PHE A 246 5.86 -16.56 7.47
N ASP A 247 6.85 -15.77 7.05
CA ASP A 247 6.64 -14.62 6.16
C ASP A 247 6.60 -14.95 4.66
N TYR A 248 6.54 -16.23 4.27
CA TYR A 248 6.76 -16.65 2.89
C TYR A 248 6.03 -17.93 2.45
N PHE A 249 5.63 -17.94 1.18
CA PHE A 249 5.22 -19.12 0.43
C PHE A 249 6.43 -19.79 -0.25
N TYR A 250 6.23 -21.03 -0.70
CA TYR A 250 7.14 -21.72 -1.64
C TYR A 250 6.53 -21.76 -3.03
N GLY A 251 7.34 -21.48 -4.06
CA GLY A 251 6.93 -21.61 -5.46
C GLY A 251 6.73 -23.08 -5.88
N LEU A 252 5.71 -23.33 -6.71
CA LEU A 252 5.37 -24.64 -7.27
C LEU A 252 6.35 -25.13 -8.36
N GLY A 253 7.28 -24.28 -8.80
CA GLY A 253 8.20 -24.55 -9.90
C GLY A 253 7.87 -23.78 -11.19
N VAL A 254 8.47 -24.17 -12.31
CA VAL A 254 8.43 -23.47 -13.60
C VAL A 254 7.80 -24.29 -14.74
N GLN A 255 7.24 -25.45 -14.43
CA GLN A 255 6.73 -26.44 -15.37
C GLN A 255 5.57 -25.93 -16.25
N PRO A 256 5.37 -26.47 -17.48
CA PRO A 256 4.32 -26.02 -18.40
C PRO A 256 2.87 -26.16 -17.92
N ASN A 257 2.60 -27.07 -16.98
CA ASN A 257 1.28 -27.28 -16.37
C ASN A 257 0.91 -26.25 -15.29
N ILE A 258 1.89 -25.50 -14.75
CA ILE A 258 1.65 -24.45 -13.76
C ILE A 258 1.15 -23.18 -14.50
N PRO A 259 0.12 -22.47 -14.00
CA PRO A 259 -0.31 -21.20 -14.61
C PRO A 259 0.83 -20.17 -14.69
N LYS A 260 0.91 -19.40 -15.78
CA LYS A 260 2.07 -18.51 -16.06
C LYS A 260 2.35 -17.48 -14.95
N TYR A 261 1.33 -17.08 -14.19
CA TYR A 261 1.45 -16.16 -13.04
C TYR A 261 1.91 -16.83 -11.73
N LEU A 262 2.05 -18.15 -11.67
CA LEU A 262 2.56 -18.92 -10.52
C LEU A 262 3.94 -19.57 -10.78
N ARG A 263 4.52 -19.43 -11.99
CA ARG A 263 5.80 -20.04 -12.37
C ARG A 263 6.99 -19.35 -11.70
N TYR A 264 7.41 -19.89 -10.57
CA TYR A 264 8.55 -19.42 -9.79
C TYR A 264 9.06 -20.54 -8.87
N GLU A 265 10.33 -20.45 -8.47
CA GLU A 265 11.04 -21.44 -7.69
C GLU A 265 11.73 -20.77 -6.49
N GLY A 266 11.72 -21.44 -5.34
CA GLY A 266 12.20 -20.88 -4.07
C GLY A 266 11.13 -20.08 -3.29
N LYS A 267 11.58 -19.22 -2.37
CA LYS A 267 10.72 -18.49 -1.42
C LYS A 267 10.11 -17.22 -2.03
N ILE A 268 8.85 -16.96 -1.68
CA ILE A 268 8.02 -15.85 -2.20
C ILE A 268 7.40 -15.12 -1.00
N VAL A 269 7.46 -13.79 -0.95
CA VAL A 269 6.98 -13.02 0.22
C VAL A 269 5.45 -13.09 0.36
N ASN A 270 4.97 -13.37 1.57
CA ASN A 270 3.56 -13.23 1.92
C ASN A 270 3.26 -11.75 2.24
N ARG A 271 2.41 -11.12 1.42
CA ARG A 271 1.94 -9.74 1.57
C ARG A 271 0.70 -9.61 2.46
N MET A 272 0.13 -10.72 2.92
CA MET A 272 -1.03 -10.80 3.80
C MET A 272 -2.20 -9.90 3.33
N LEU A 273 -2.61 -10.07 2.06
CA LEU A 273 -3.64 -9.24 1.45
C LEU A 273 -4.95 -9.30 2.26
N THR A 274 -5.47 -8.14 2.65
CA THR A 274 -6.78 -8.02 3.31
C THR A 274 -7.91 -8.37 2.33
N ARG A 275 -9.09 -8.76 2.87
CA ARG A 275 -10.29 -9.08 2.06
C ARG A 275 -10.63 -7.97 1.08
N ARG A 276 -10.69 -6.72 1.57
CA ARG A 276 -10.92 -5.50 0.79
C ARG A 276 -9.91 -5.33 -0.35
N ASN A 277 -8.62 -5.47 -0.05
CA ASN A 277 -7.56 -5.31 -1.06
C ASN A 277 -7.62 -6.41 -2.13
N CYS A 278 -7.96 -7.65 -1.74
CA CYS A 278 -8.18 -8.76 -2.67
C CYS A 278 -9.36 -8.46 -3.61
N ILE A 279 -10.53 -8.08 -3.05
CA ILE A 279 -11.72 -7.72 -3.83
C ILE A 279 -11.43 -6.55 -4.79
N MET A 280 -10.82 -5.46 -4.31
CA MET A 280 -10.45 -4.32 -5.16
C MET A 280 -9.53 -4.72 -6.32
N LEU A 281 -8.58 -5.63 -6.09
CA LEU A 281 -7.66 -6.13 -7.11
C LEU A 281 -8.35 -7.03 -8.13
N ILE A 282 -9.23 -7.95 -7.70
CA ILE A 282 -10.10 -8.74 -8.59
C ILE A 282 -10.91 -7.82 -9.52
N ASN A 283 -11.45 -6.73 -8.96
CA ASN A 283 -12.29 -5.78 -9.69
C ASN A 283 -11.51 -4.95 -10.71
N ASP A 284 -10.26 -4.58 -10.40
CA ASP A 284 -9.33 -3.93 -11.33
C ASP A 284 -8.91 -4.88 -12.47
N ILE A 285 -8.64 -6.15 -12.15
CA ILE A 285 -8.36 -7.21 -13.13
C ILE A 285 -9.53 -7.40 -14.11
N TRP A 286 -10.77 -7.49 -13.62
CA TRP A 286 -11.95 -7.61 -14.49
C TRP A 286 -12.20 -6.37 -15.35
N LYS A 287 -12.04 -5.15 -14.80
CA LYS A 287 -12.10 -3.90 -15.58
C LYS A 287 -11.04 -3.88 -16.69
N ALA A 288 -9.80 -4.23 -16.36
CA ALA A 288 -8.71 -4.30 -17.32
C ALA A 288 -8.95 -5.36 -18.41
N LYS A 289 -9.54 -6.52 -18.06
CA LYS A 289 -9.91 -7.57 -19.02
C LYS A 289 -11.02 -7.12 -19.97
N VAL A 290 -12.06 -6.46 -19.47
CA VAL A 290 -13.12 -5.91 -20.33
C VAL A 290 -12.55 -4.89 -21.33
N LEU A 291 -11.66 -4.00 -20.89
CA LEU A 291 -10.99 -3.05 -21.79
C LEU A 291 -10.08 -3.74 -22.83
N TYR A 292 -9.35 -4.78 -22.44
CA TYR A 292 -8.52 -5.59 -23.35
C TYR A 292 -9.34 -6.36 -24.38
N ASP A 293 -10.41 -7.03 -23.94
CA ASP A 293 -11.33 -7.78 -24.81
C ASP A 293 -12.10 -6.83 -25.76
N ILE A 294 -12.30 -5.56 -25.38
CA ILE A 294 -12.82 -4.50 -26.26
C ILE A 294 -11.76 -4.03 -27.27
N SER A 295 -10.51 -3.80 -26.86
CA SER A 295 -9.46 -3.33 -27.77
C SER A 295 -9.14 -4.39 -28.83
N LYS A 296 -9.01 -5.66 -28.44
CA LYS A 296 -8.73 -6.75 -29.37
C LYS A 296 -9.84 -6.97 -30.40
N LYS A 297 -11.12 -6.80 -30.03
CA LYS A 297 -12.24 -6.82 -30.99
C LYS A 297 -12.21 -5.71 -32.04
N LYS A 298 -11.47 -4.61 -31.82
CA LYS A 298 -11.23 -3.57 -32.84
C LYS A 298 -10.04 -3.89 -33.74
N GLU A 299 -9.08 -4.66 -33.24
CA GLU A 299 -7.85 -5.03 -33.95
C GLU A 299 -8.01 -6.31 -34.81
N SER A 300 -8.91 -7.23 -34.45
CA SER A 300 -9.11 -8.48 -35.18
C SER A 300 -10.57 -8.77 -35.56
N SER A 301 -10.80 -9.09 -36.84
CA SER A 301 -12.12 -9.49 -37.36
C SER A 301 -12.58 -10.90 -36.93
N LYS A 302 -11.78 -11.61 -36.13
CA LYS A 302 -12.05 -12.97 -35.66
C LYS A 302 -12.75 -12.92 -34.29
N LYS A 303 -14.02 -13.35 -34.24
CA LYS A 303 -14.87 -13.23 -33.04
C LYS A 303 -14.44 -14.09 -31.83
N ASN A 304 -13.56 -15.07 -32.00
CA ASN A 304 -13.38 -16.17 -31.03
C ASN A 304 -12.08 -16.15 -30.22
N ASP A 305 -11.10 -15.28 -30.54
CA ASP A 305 -9.78 -15.27 -29.88
C ASP A 305 -9.82 -14.56 -28.50
N LYS A 306 -10.74 -14.98 -27.62
CA LYS A 306 -10.79 -14.53 -26.21
C LYS A 306 -9.65 -15.15 -25.41
N ILE A 307 -8.94 -14.32 -24.65
CA ILE A 307 -7.93 -14.79 -23.70
C ILE A 307 -8.59 -15.25 -22.40
N LEU A 308 -8.24 -16.46 -21.95
CA LEU A 308 -8.68 -17.04 -20.68
C LEU A 308 -8.12 -16.24 -19.48
N LEU A 309 -8.93 -16.07 -18.43
CA LEU A 309 -8.55 -15.35 -17.22
C LEU A 309 -7.15 -15.70 -16.62
N PRO A 310 -6.69 -16.98 -16.55
CA PRO A 310 -5.35 -17.31 -16.06
C PRO A 310 -4.22 -16.66 -16.88
N ASP A 311 -4.37 -16.62 -18.21
CA ASP A 311 -3.39 -16.02 -19.10
C ASP A 311 -3.52 -14.49 -19.15
N PHE A 312 -4.74 -13.97 -19.04
CA PHE A 312 -4.95 -12.53 -18.86
C PHE A 312 -4.32 -12.01 -17.57
N LEU A 313 -4.49 -12.73 -16.44
CA LEU A 313 -3.89 -12.35 -15.16
C LEU A 313 -2.37 -12.25 -15.26
N TYR A 314 -1.73 -13.20 -15.96
CA TYR A 314 -0.29 -13.12 -16.25
C TYR A 314 0.07 -11.86 -17.07
N LEU A 315 -0.68 -11.53 -18.13
CA LEU A 315 -0.43 -10.32 -18.92
C LEU A 315 -0.66 -9.03 -18.11
N TYR A 316 -1.70 -8.98 -17.28
CA TYR A 316 -2.01 -7.86 -16.39
C TYR A 316 -0.88 -7.63 -15.37
N LEU A 317 -0.44 -8.68 -14.65
CA LEU A 317 0.66 -8.59 -13.70
C LEU A 317 1.98 -8.26 -14.38
N LYS A 318 2.24 -8.82 -15.57
CA LYS A 318 3.42 -8.49 -16.39
C LYS A 318 3.42 -7.02 -16.82
N LYS A 319 2.28 -6.47 -17.24
CA LYS A 319 2.15 -5.04 -17.60
C LYS A 319 2.31 -4.11 -16.40
N ARG A 320 1.83 -4.52 -15.21
CA ARG A 320 1.86 -3.69 -13.99
C ARG A 320 3.20 -3.73 -13.24
N PHE A 321 3.92 -4.86 -13.29
CA PHE A 321 5.10 -5.07 -12.43
C PHE A 321 6.37 -5.56 -13.16
N GLY A 322 6.27 -6.09 -14.39
CA GLY A 322 7.41 -6.50 -15.24
C GLY A 322 8.22 -7.71 -14.77
N ALA A 323 8.76 -7.69 -13.55
CA ALA A 323 9.70 -8.67 -13.04
C ALA A 323 9.04 -10.01 -12.67
N LYS A 324 9.60 -11.14 -13.13
CA LYS A 324 9.09 -12.50 -12.89
C LYS A 324 8.81 -12.80 -11.41
N LYS A 325 9.72 -12.41 -10.51
CA LYS A 325 9.55 -12.57 -9.05
C LYS A 325 8.32 -11.85 -8.54
N ILE A 326 8.11 -10.59 -8.92
CA ILE A 326 6.99 -9.77 -8.45
C ILE A 326 5.67 -10.25 -9.06
N ILE A 327 5.67 -10.70 -10.33
CA ILE A 327 4.50 -11.34 -10.96
C ILE A 327 4.07 -12.58 -10.15
N ALA A 328 5.02 -13.46 -9.81
CA ALA A 328 4.73 -14.63 -8.98
C ALA A 328 4.26 -14.22 -7.57
N GLU A 329 4.94 -13.27 -6.93
CA GLU A 329 4.59 -12.76 -5.61
C GLU A 329 3.13 -12.29 -5.54
N TRP A 330 2.67 -11.48 -6.50
CA TRP A 330 1.24 -11.14 -6.59
C TRP A 330 0.37 -12.33 -6.96
N GLY A 331 0.80 -13.22 -7.86
CA GLY A 331 0.07 -14.43 -8.24
C GLY A 331 -0.26 -15.34 -7.05
N TYR A 332 0.73 -15.65 -6.20
CA TYR A 332 0.53 -16.44 -4.98
C TYR A 332 -0.34 -15.69 -3.97
N ASN A 333 -0.07 -14.41 -3.71
CA ASN A 333 -0.86 -13.63 -2.76
C ASN A 333 -2.33 -13.49 -3.17
N ILE A 334 -2.63 -13.32 -4.46
CA ILE A 334 -4.00 -13.31 -4.99
C ILE A 334 -4.65 -14.69 -4.79
N HIS A 335 -3.99 -15.77 -5.21
CA HIS A 335 -4.54 -17.12 -5.12
C HIS A 335 -4.78 -17.57 -3.66
N ASP A 336 -3.86 -17.23 -2.75
CA ASP A 336 -3.96 -17.53 -1.32
C ASP A 336 -5.08 -16.71 -0.66
N ALA A 337 -5.15 -15.40 -0.91
CA ALA A 337 -6.24 -14.55 -0.44
C ALA A 337 -7.62 -15.00 -0.98
N CYS A 338 -7.71 -15.40 -2.24
CA CYS A 338 -8.96 -15.94 -2.78
C CYS A 338 -9.34 -17.29 -2.16
N ARG A 339 -8.36 -18.13 -1.76
CA ARG A 339 -8.62 -19.37 -1.00
C ARG A 339 -9.14 -19.07 0.40
N ILE A 340 -8.54 -18.09 1.10
CA ILE A 340 -8.93 -17.71 2.47
C ILE A 340 -10.32 -17.05 2.49
N PHE A 341 -10.56 -16.06 1.62
CA PHE A 341 -11.80 -15.30 1.63
C PHE A 341 -12.92 -15.93 0.80
N GLY A 342 -12.64 -16.90 -0.06
CA GLY A 342 -13.64 -17.57 -0.91
C GLY A 342 -14.74 -18.27 -0.11
N GLY A 343 -14.44 -18.83 1.06
CA GLY A 343 -15.45 -19.42 1.95
C GLY A 343 -16.39 -18.41 2.62
N GLN A 344 -16.21 -17.11 2.39
CA GLN A 344 -17.01 -16.01 2.95
C GLN A 344 -17.41 -14.97 1.88
N ASN A 345 -16.92 -15.09 0.65
CA ASN A 345 -17.15 -14.11 -0.40
C ASN A 345 -17.22 -14.76 -1.80
N VAL A 346 -18.37 -14.62 -2.44
CA VAL A 346 -18.69 -15.31 -3.71
C VAL A 346 -17.80 -14.82 -4.86
N ILE A 347 -17.41 -13.55 -4.87
CA ILE A 347 -16.52 -13.02 -5.92
C ILE A 347 -15.11 -13.60 -5.79
N CYS A 348 -14.57 -13.71 -4.58
CA CYS A 348 -13.30 -14.42 -4.32
C CYS A 348 -13.37 -15.89 -4.73
N PHE A 349 -14.47 -16.58 -4.40
CA PHE A 349 -14.70 -17.99 -4.76
C PHE A 349 -14.77 -18.20 -6.28
N VAL A 350 -15.65 -17.48 -6.97
CA VAL A 350 -15.84 -17.60 -8.42
C VAL A 350 -14.57 -17.20 -9.18
N PHE A 351 -13.85 -16.17 -8.74
CA PHE A 351 -12.57 -15.80 -9.35
C PHE A 351 -11.52 -16.92 -9.20
N LEU A 352 -11.41 -17.54 -8.03
CA LEU A 352 -10.52 -18.69 -7.82
C LEU A 352 -10.89 -19.89 -8.68
N LYS A 353 -12.19 -20.19 -8.80
CA LYS A 353 -12.71 -21.30 -9.63
C LYS A 353 -12.42 -21.08 -11.11
N ILE A 354 -12.61 -19.86 -11.63
CA ILE A 354 -12.25 -19.53 -13.03
C ILE A 354 -10.73 -19.58 -13.23
N LEU A 355 -9.92 -19.14 -12.25
CA LEU A 355 -8.46 -19.24 -12.33
C LEU A 355 -7.93 -20.69 -12.35
N LYS A 356 -8.72 -21.65 -11.87
CA LYS A 356 -8.43 -23.09 -11.88
C LYS A 356 -9.09 -23.85 -13.03
N ASP A 357 -9.73 -23.16 -13.97
CA ASP A 357 -10.53 -23.75 -15.06
C ASP A 357 -11.76 -24.55 -14.58
N GLU A 358 -12.14 -24.45 -13.30
CA GLU A 358 -13.30 -25.15 -12.72
C GLU A 358 -14.64 -24.50 -13.14
N PHE A 359 -14.66 -23.19 -13.42
CA PHE A 359 -15.83 -22.44 -13.91
C PHE A 359 -15.49 -21.61 -15.15
N THR A 360 -16.44 -21.47 -16.06
CA THR A 360 -16.33 -20.53 -17.19
C THR A 360 -16.51 -19.06 -16.76
N GLU A 361 -15.89 -18.12 -17.49
CA GLU A 361 -16.01 -16.67 -17.24
C GLU A 361 -17.48 -16.17 -17.27
N SER A 362 -18.34 -16.90 -17.98
CA SER A 362 -19.80 -16.77 -18.01
C SER A 362 -20.42 -16.60 -16.63
N VAL A 363 -19.94 -17.37 -15.64
CA VAL A 363 -20.49 -17.39 -14.28
C VAL A 363 -20.26 -16.05 -13.57
N HIS A 364 -19.09 -15.43 -13.77
CA HIS A 364 -18.86 -14.07 -13.26
C HIS A 364 -19.80 -13.06 -13.96
N TYR A 365 -19.89 -13.11 -15.29
CA TYR A 365 -20.71 -12.16 -16.05
C TYR A 365 -22.22 -12.30 -15.76
N SER A 366 -22.73 -13.51 -15.47
CA SER A 366 -24.13 -13.69 -15.06
C SER A 366 -24.42 -13.08 -13.69
N LEU A 367 -23.55 -13.31 -12.70
CA LEU A 367 -23.65 -12.71 -11.37
C LEU A 367 -23.60 -11.17 -11.42
N ILE A 368 -22.71 -10.59 -12.23
CA ILE A 368 -22.66 -9.14 -12.43
C ILE A 368 -23.90 -8.61 -13.17
N ASN A 369 -24.49 -9.39 -14.08
CA ASN A 369 -25.75 -9.03 -14.73
C ASN A 369 -26.93 -9.06 -13.75
N VAL A 370 -26.98 -9.97 -12.76
CA VAL A 370 -28.01 -9.96 -11.70
C VAL A 370 -27.98 -8.64 -10.93
N LEU A 371 -26.81 -8.24 -10.43
CA LEU A 371 -26.65 -6.98 -9.69
C LEU A 371 -27.02 -5.75 -10.55
N ASN A 372 -26.66 -5.75 -11.84
CA ASN A 372 -27.03 -4.67 -12.76
C ASN A 372 -28.54 -4.63 -13.08
N ARG A 373 -29.25 -5.75 -13.05
CA ARG A 373 -30.72 -5.79 -13.22
C ARG A 373 -31.42 -5.30 -11.96
N LEU A 374 -31.03 -5.79 -10.79
CA LEU A 374 -31.52 -5.29 -9.49
C LEU A 374 -31.32 -3.78 -9.37
N LYS A 375 -30.12 -3.27 -9.69
CA LYS A 375 -29.79 -1.83 -9.74
C LYS A 375 -30.77 -1.01 -10.59
N LYS A 376 -31.24 -1.53 -11.74
CA LYS A 376 -32.25 -0.84 -12.57
C LYS A 376 -33.61 -0.78 -11.87
N ILE A 377 -34.00 -1.83 -11.17
CA ILE A 377 -35.27 -1.89 -10.43
C ILE A 377 -35.22 -0.96 -9.20
N PHE A 378 -34.12 -0.95 -8.44
CA PHE A 378 -33.92 0.03 -7.37
C PHE A 378 -34.01 1.47 -7.88
N ILE A 379 -33.39 1.81 -9.03
CA ILE A 379 -33.49 3.15 -9.64
C ILE A 379 -34.93 3.50 -10.07
N HIS A 380 -35.74 2.52 -10.48
CA HIS A 380 -37.15 2.73 -10.82
C HIS A 380 -37.98 3.09 -9.58
N TYR A 381 -37.81 2.36 -8.46
CA TYR A 381 -38.52 2.65 -7.22
C TYR A 381 -38.00 3.91 -6.51
N ASP A 382 -36.71 4.23 -6.59
CA ASP A 382 -36.14 5.51 -6.12
C ASP A 382 -36.87 6.70 -6.76
N ARG A 383 -37.03 6.69 -8.09
CA ARG A 383 -37.82 7.70 -8.81
C ARG A 383 -39.26 7.80 -8.32
N ALA A 384 -39.91 6.67 -8.07
CA ALA A 384 -41.29 6.62 -7.60
C ALA A 384 -41.46 7.12 -6.15
N GLU A 385 -40.47 6.94 -5.28
CA GLU A 385 -40.48 7.46 -3.89
C GLU A 385 -39.96 8.91 -3.77
N ASN A 386 -39.15 9.39 -4.71
CA ASN A 386 -38.38 10.63 -4.60
C ASN A 386 -38.66 11.66 -5.71
N GLU A 387 -39.92 11.79 -6.16
CA GLU A 387 -40.36 12.86 -7.08
C GLU A 387 -39.65 12.82 -8.45
N ASN A 388 -39.47 11.63 -9.02
CA ASN A 388 -38.73 11.32 -10.26
C ASN A 388 -37.21 11.61 -10.25
N GLU A 389 -36.68 12.20 -9.19
CA GLU A 389 -35.24 12.27 -8.93
C GLU A 389 -34.67 10.89 -8.53
N VAL A 390 -33.34 10.75 -8.53
CA VAL A 390 -32.66 9.51 -8.10
C VAL A 390 -31.71 9.85 -6.97
N LYS A 391 -32.15 9.63 -5.73
CA LYS A 391 -31.44 10.03 -4.51
C LYS A 391 -30.49 8.93 -3.98
N GLY A 392 -30.61 7.72 -4.52
CA GLY A 392 -29.78 6.54 -4.24
C GLY A 392 -30.25 5.73 -3.04
N TYR A 393 -31.46 5.99 -2.53
CA TYR A 393 -32.06 5.27 -1.42
C TYR A 393 -33.53 4.96 -1.71
N VAL A 394 -34.03 3.90 -1.08
CA VAL A 394 -35.45 3.48 -1.10
C VAL A 394 -35.90 3.13 0.32
N SER A 395 -37.20 3.09 0.60
CA SER A 395 -37.69 2.55 1.87
C SER A 395 -37.42 1.05 1.98
N LYS A 396 -37.02 0.57 3.18
CA LYS A 396 -36.95 -0.87 3.48
C LYS A 396 -38.27 -1.60 3.19
N LYS A 397 -39.42 -0.91 3.35
CA LYS A 397 -40.76 -1.43 3.04
C LYS A 397 -40.93 -1.81 1.56
N VAL A 398 -40.25 -1.08 0.66
CA VAL A 398 -40.27 -1.30 -0.79
C VAL A 398 -39.26 -2.35 -1.23
N CYS A 399 -38.20 -2.62 -0.44
CA CYS A 399 -37.19 -3.63 -0.77
C CYS A 399 -37.76 -5.04 -0.98
N LYS A 400 -38.81 -5.44 -0.22
CA LYS A 400 -39.48 -6.74 -0.45
C LYS A 400 -40.18 -6.79 -1.82
N GLN A 401 -40.76 -5.67 -2.27
CA GLN A 401 -41.40 -5.55 -3.58
C GLN A 401 -40.35 -5.61 -4.71
N ILE A 402 -39.25 -4.87 -4.57
CA ILE A 402 -38.10 -4.87 -5.49
C ILE A 402 -37.57 -6.30 -5.71
N PHE A 403 -37.33 -7.04 -4.62
CA PHE A 403 -36.85 -8.41 -4.73
C PHE A 403 -37.89 -9.37 -5.30
N LYS A 404 -39.19 -9.23 -4.97
CA LYS A 404 -40.25 -10.08 -5.56
C LYS A 404 -40.51 -9.77 -7.05
N GLN A 405 -40.30 -8.52 -7.49
CA GLN A 405 -40.35 -8.17 -8.92
C GLN A 405 -39.20 -8.82 -9.70
N TYR A 406 -37.98 -8.85 -9.13
CA TYR A 406 -36.84 -9.47 -9.79
C TYR A 406 -36.86 -11.00 -9.74
N TRP A 407 -37.30 -11.59 -8.61
CA TRP A 407 -37.49 -13.02 -8.44
C TRP A 407 -38.94 -13.39 -8.04
N PRO A 408 -39.91 -13.43 -8.98
CA PRO A 408 -41.28 -13.82 -8.67
C PRO A 408 -41.40 -15.20 -8.01
N ASN A 409 -40.53 -16.14 -8.42
CA ASN A 409 -40.55 -17.54 -8.01
C ASN A 409 -39.66 -17.86 -6.80
N LYS A 410 -38.90 -16.89 -6.26
CA LYS A 410 -38.04 -17.11 -5.08
C LYS A 410 -38.91 -17.18 -3.82
N SER A 411 -38.60 -18.14 -2.95
CA SER A 411 -39.37 -18.39 -1.73
C SER A 411 -39.28 -17.18 -0.79
N ASP A 412 -40.36 -16.90 -0.07
CA ASP A 412 -40.39 -15.73 0.82
C ASP A 412 -39.37 -15.86 1.97
N GLU A 413 -38.97 -17.08 2.34
CA GLU A 413 -37.83 -17.35 3.23
C GLU A 413 -36.50 -16.85 2.65
N LYS A 414 -36.17 -17.20 1.39
CA LYS A 414 -34.95 -16.71 0.72
C LYS A 414 -35.00 -15.17 0.59
N LEU A 415 -36.17 -14.58 0.36
CA LEU A 415 -36.35 -13.12 0.31
C LEU A 415 -36.19 -12.45 1.68
N ASP A 416 -36.74 -13.02 2.75
CA ASP A 416 -36.65 -12.47 4.11
C ASP A 416 -35.23 -12.58 4.69
N ILE A 417 -34.42 -13.53 4.21
CA ILE A 417 -32.96 -13.56 4.48
C ILE A 417 -32.26 -12.34 3.86
N LEU A 418 -32.66 -11.89 2.65
CA LEU A 418 -32.09 -10.69 2.03
C LEU A 418 -32.52 -9.41 2.76
N LEU A 419 -33.75 -9.34 3.26
CA LEU A 419 -34.23 -8.21 4.04
C LEU A 419 -33.54 -8.11 5.40
N LYS A 420 -33.36 -9.23 6.11
CA LYS A 420 -32.53 -9.29 7.33
C LYS A 420 -31.06 -8.89 7.07
N SER A 421 -30.54 -9.19 5.88
CA SER A 421 -29.21 -8.74 5.46
C SER A 421 -29.15 -7.22 5.31
N ILE A 422 -30.17 -6.61 4.67
CA ILE A 422 -30.34 -5.16 4.58
C ILE A 422 -30.44 -4.52 5.97
N GLU A 423 -31.25 -5.08 6.87
CA GLU A 423 -31.49 -4.54 8.21
C GLU A 423 -30.26 -4.62 9.12
N GLY A 424 -29.47 -5.70 9.02
CA GLY A 424 -28.22 -5.85 9.76
C GLY A 424 -27.02 -5.08 9.17
N GLU A 425 -27.10 -4.69 7.89
CA GLU A 425 -26.08 -3.89 7.19
C GLU A 425 -26.28 -2.38 7.42
N GLN A 426 -27.53 -1.92 7.45
CA GLN A 426 -27.91 -0.51 7.57
C GLN A 426 -29.09 -0.39 8.53
N PRO A 427 -28.96 0.17 9.75
CA PRO A 427 -30.06 0.22 10.72
C PRO A 427 -31.19 1.20 10.33
N GLU A 428 -30.93 2.19 9.48
CA GLU A 428 -31.85 3.26 9.09
C GLU A 428 -33.13 2.76 8.39
N GLU A 429 -34.23 3.53 8.42
CA GLU A 429 -35.48 3.13 7.73
C GLU A 429 -35.35 3.17 6.19
N LYS A 430 -34.47 4.04 5.68
CA LYS A 430 -34.10 4.15 4.26
C LYS A 430 -32.86 3.30 3.99
N TYR A 431 -32.96 2.41 2.99
CA TYR A 431 -31.84 1.61 2.52
C TYR A 431 -31.10 2.33 1.40
N ASN A 432 -29.82 2.63 1.61
CA ASN A 432 -28.92 3.15 0.60
C ASN A 432 -28.48 2.00 -0.33
N TYR A 433 -29.03 1.99 -1.55
CA TYR A 433 -28.72 0.98 -2.55
C TYR A 433 -27.55 1.39 -3.46
N GLN A 434 -26.92 2.57 -3.24
CA GLN A 434 -25.74 2.99 -4.00
C GLN A 434 -24.56 2.01 -3.87
N TYR A 435 -24.56 1.12 -2.88
CA TYR A 435 -23.58 0.05 -2.77
C TYR A 435 -23.68 -0.99 -3.92
N PHE A 436 -24.84 -1.13 -4.58
CA PHE A 436 -24.95 -1.85 -5.86
C PHE A 436 -24.43 -1.05 -7.07
N ILE A 437 -24.24 0.27 -6.94
CA ILE A 437 -23.93 1.15 -8.08
C ILE A 437 -22.45 1.06 -8.47
N TYR A 438 -21.55 0.91 -7.51
CA TYR A 438 -20.09 0.91 -7.71
C TYR A 438 -19.48 -0.46 -7.39
N ASN A 439 -18.74 -1.03 -8.34
CA ASN A 439 -18.12 -2.36 -8.21
C ASN A 439 -17.11 -2.49 -7.04
N SER A 440 -16.76 -1.41 -6.34
CA SER A 440 -15.93 -1.41 -5.13
C SER A 440 -16.54 -2.15 -3.93
N TYR A 441 -17.82 -2.55 -4.00
CA TYR A 441 -18.63 -2.89 -2.83
C TYR A 441 -19.10 -4.35 -2.75
N TYR A 442 -18.41 -5.30 -3.41
CA TYR A 442 -18.63 -6.75 -3.17
C TYR A 442 -18.21 -7.23 -1.77
N GLU A 443 -17.77 -6.32 -0.89
CA GLU A 443 -17.53 -6.55 0.54
C GLU A 443 -18.83 -6.46 1.38
N TYR A 444 -19.92 -5.92 0.83
CA TYR A 444 -21.17 -5.67 1.56
C TYR A 444 -21.98 -6.96 1.77
N PRO A 445 -22.49 -7.25 3.00
CA PRO A 445 -23.23 -8.47 3.31
C PRO A 445 -24.42 -8.75 2.39
N THR A 446 -25.26 -7.76 2.10
CA THR A 446 -26.44 -7.92 1.25
C THR A 446 -26.05 -8.31 -0.18
N VAL A 447 -25.05 -7.62 -0.74
CA VAL A 447 -24.52 -7.90 -2.08
C VAL A 447 -23.98 -9.34 -2.13
N ASN A 448 -23.22 -9.75 -1.11
CA ASN A 448 -22.68 -11.11 -1.06
C ASN A 448 -23.76 -12.18 -0.89
N LYS A 449 -24.78 -11.97 -0.03
CA LYS A 449 -25.86 -12.97 0.18
C LYS A 449 -26.77 -13.10 -1.03
N ILE A 450 -26.98 -12.03 -1.81
CA ILE A 450 -27.62 -12.10 -3.13
C ILE A 450 -26.82 -13.02 -4.06
N LEU A 451 -25.51 -12.77 -4.21
CA LEU A 451 -24.65 -13.61 -5.06
C LEU A 451 -24.53 -15.06 -4.57
N GLU A 452 -24.66 -15.28 -3.26
CA GLU A 452 -24.63 -16.61 -2.66
C GLU A 452 -25.90 -17.39 -3.01
N GLN A 453 -27.08 -16.78 -2.89
CA GLN A 453 -28.33 -17.41 -3.33
C GLN A 453 -28.36 -17.73 -4.84
N GLU A 454 -27.81 -16.86 -5.69
CA GLU A 454 -27.72 -17.15 -7.13
C GLU A 454 -26.76 -18.33 -7.43
N MET A 455 -25.74 -18.54 -6.59
CA MET A 455 -24.83 -19.69 -6.70
C MET A 455 -25.42 -20.97 -6.09
N GLU A 456 -26.14 -20.87 -4.96
CA GLU A 456 -26.97 -21.94 -4.38
C GLU A 456 -27.95 -22.46 -5.45
N GLU A 457 -28.73 -21.56 -6.06
CA GLU A 457 -29.76 -21.90 -7.06
C GLU A 457 -29.17 -22.40 -8.39
N ARG A 458 -27.99 -21.90 -8.79
CA ARG A 458 -27.23 -22.47 -9.92
C ARG A 458 -26.80 -23.92 -9.62
N ASN A 459 -26.35 -24.21 -8.40
CA ASN A 459 -25.92 -25.56 -8.03
C ASN A 459 -27.15 -26.50 -7.90
N GLU A 460 -28.22 -26.07 -7.23
CA GLU A 460 -29.51 -26.79 -7.15
C GLU A 460 -30.00 -27.19 -8.56
N TYR A 461 -29.93 -26.28 -9.53
CA TYR A 461 -30.31 -26.53 -10.93
C TYR A 461 -29.36 -27.52 -11.64
N LEU A 462 -28.05 -27.36 -11.49
CA LEU A 462 -27.04 -28.25 -12.11
C LEU A 462 -27.10 -29.67 -11.53
N ASP A 463 -27.30 -29.82 -10.22
CA ASP A 463 -27.50 -31.12 -9.57
C ASP A 463 -28.83 -31.76 -9.99
N GLY A 464 -29.89 -30.96 -10.16
CA GLY A 464 -31.15 -31.40 -10.76
C GLY A 464 -30.96 -31.96 -12.18
N LEU A 465 -30.27 -31.23 -13.06
CA LEU A 465 -29.91 -31.69 -14.40
C LEU A 465 -29.03 -32.94 -14.37
N LEU A 466 -28.02 -33.01 -13.50
CA LEU A 466 -27.16 -34.18 -13.32
C LEU A 466 -27.97 -35.41 -12.90
N ASN A 467 -28.95 -35.27 -12.03
CA ASN A 467 -29.77 -36.39 -11.57
C ASN A 467 -30.77 -36.87 -12.64
N ILE A 468 -31.26 -35.97 -13.50
CA ILE A 468 -32.03 -36.33 -14.71
C ILE A 468 -31.12 -37.02 -15.76
N LEU A 469 -29.90 -36.52 -15.97
CA LEU A 469 -28.95 -37.14 -16.90
C LEU A 469 -28.55 -38.56 -16.45
N LYS A 470 -28.33 -38.78 -15.15
CA LYS A 470 -28.06 -40.10 -14.55
C LYS A 470 -29.22 -41.09 -14.72
N SER A 471 -30.47 -40.63 -14.68
CA SER A 471 -31.63 -41.51 -14.86
C SER A 471 -31.92 -41.83 -16.34
N VAL A 472 -31.49 -40.97 -17.26
CA VAL A 472 -31.68 -41.16 -18.71
C VAL A 472 -30.49 -41.85 -19.39
N SER A 473 -29.25 -41.68 -18.91
CA SER A 473 -28.06 -42.31 -19.49
C SER A 473 -27.04 -42.76 -18.42
N HIS A 474 -26.49 -43.95 -18.63
CA HIS A 474 -25.44 -44.53 -17.80
C HIS A 474 -24.04 -44.41 -18.44
N GLU A 475 -23.90 -43.70 -19.57
CA GLU A 475 -22.58 -43.56 -20.22
C GLU A 475 -21.66 -42.59 -19.45
N PRO A 476 -20.46 -43.04 -19.01
CA PRO A 476 -19.55 -42.20 -18.22
C PRO A 476 -18.97 -41.01 -18.99
N LYS A 477 -19.09 -40.99 -20.33
CA LYS A 477 -18.70 -39.84 -21.17
C LYS A 477 -19.73 -38.70 -21.15
N ILE A 478 -21.01 -39.02 -21.01
CA ILE A 478 -22.10 -38.03 -20.92
C ILE A 478 -22.17 -37.46 -19.49
N LEU A 479 -21.80 -38.27 -18.49
CA LEU A 479 -21.69 -37.90 -17.08
C LEU A 479 -20.37 -37.15 -16.75
N GLY A 480 -19.54 -36.83 -17.74
CA GLY A 480 -18.31 -36.06 -17.55
C GLY A 480 -18.59 -34.59 -17.23
N THR A 481 -17.87 -34.03 -16.26
CA THR A 481 -18.05 -32.64 -15.77
C THR A 481 -17.87 -31.57 -16.86
N ASP A 482 -17.15 -31.88 -17.94
CA ASP A 482 -16.86 -30.96 -19.05
C ASP A 482 -18.10 -30.56 -19.85
N LEU A 483 -19.21 -31.29 -19.72
CA LEU A 483 -20.50 -30.96 -20.33
C LEU A 483 -21.31 -29.89 -19.56
N LEU A 484 -20.83 -29.46 -18.38
CA LEU A 484 -21.57 -28.60 -17.43
C LEU A 484 -20.76 -27.40 -16.87
N ARG A 485 -19.56 -27.11 -17.39
CA ARG A 485 -18.72 -25.96 -16.98
C ARG A 485 -19.16 -24.62 -17.61
#